data_AF-A0A1A8FTH6-F1
#
_entry.id   AF-A0A1A8FTH6-F1
#
_cell.length_a   1.000
_cell.length_b   1.000
_cell.length_c   1.000
_cell.angle_alpha   90.00
_cell.angle_beta   90.00
_cell.angle_gamma   90.00
#
_symmetry.space_group_name_H-M   'P 1'
#
loop_
_entity.id
_entity.type
_entity.pdbx_description
1 polymer ?
#
loop_
_entity_poly.entity_id
_entity_poly.type
_entity_poly.pdbx_seq_one_letter_code
_entity_poly.pdbx_strand_id
1 'polypeptide(L)'
;MREMGRLLYNARKVTTITKMEDLIDPTHYMETVKAVKFTCGYDSETSKYTIPSLATKLGNTLVKISKLLKAQGLISNDNELVKKATEFLDVHQEKWNELISATALRNIREAKWNVPTLMPFTEDIQKLHKHLNVVQNKWYNTLSECPSTKAWTELAKICLVQIILFNRRREGEVASMPLSAFLSRDTSDPHEDIDWALSEVEKKLCRYFSRIVTRGKRGRPVPILLTQEMLSSLELLIKQRETCGVLKDNIYMFARPEAMTHFRGSDCLRVFATACGAKCSKSLTSTRLRKHAATLSTVLNMTDTQMDQLANFLGHDIRIHREFYRLPEKTLQLAKISKVLMALEQGRLAEFHGKNLDEVQIDPDEKILDTDEEDETQEEANTSTNFDGQSAKEAIPPPEKNETVPLPSRKRKPPSSDEEVPSSSKGIAPVKRRIPWNPTEVQAVERCMHHFITSCTVPAKNDCEKCLKAEPVALKSRSWQNIKFYIYNRITANKRKFQQK
;
A
#
# COMPACT_ATOMS: atom_id res chain seq x y z
N MET A 1 10.89 -0.30 -27.13
CA MET A 1 11.65 -0.93 -28.24
C MET A 1 11.25 -2.39 -28.42
N ARG A 2 11.73 -3.37 -27.64
CA ARG A 2 11.46 -4.81 -27.89
C ARG A 2 9.96 -5.17 -27.95
N GLU A 3 9.15 -4.67 -27.01
CA GLU A 3 7.70 -4.93 -26.98
C GLU A 3 6.97 -4.35 -28.20
N MET A 4 7.37 -3.15 -28.66
CA MET A 4 6.80 -2.49 -29.85
C MET A 4 7.25 -3.13 -31.15
N GLY A 5 8.51 -3.59 -31.24
CA GLY A 5 8.99 -4.36 -32.38
C GLY A 5 8.21 -5.66 -32.55
N ARG A 6 7.89 -6.33 -31.44
CA ARG A 6 7.00 -7.51 -31.45
C ARG A 6 5.59 -7.15 -31.92
N LEU A 7 5.02 -6.03 -31.46
CA LEU A 7 3.70 -5.58 -31.92
C LEU A 7 3.70 -5.32 -33.43
N LEU A 8 4.69 -4.60 -33.96
CA LEU A 8 4.78 -4.30 -35.39
C LEU A 8 4.95 -5.57 -36.23
N TYR A 9 5.81 -6.49 -35.79
CA TYR A 9 5.98 -7.79 -36.45
C TYR A 9 4.68 -8.58 -36.53
N ASN A 10 3.89 -8.57 -35.47
CA ASN A 10 2.60 -9.25 -35.44
C ASN A 10 1.50 -8.50 -36.21
N ALA A 11 1.51 -7.16 -36.20
CA ALA A 11 0.59 -6.35 -36.99
C ALA A 11 0.70 -6.70 -38.47
N ARG A 12 1.93 -6.76 -39.01
CA ARG A 12 2.22 -7.17 -40.39
C ARG A 12 1.69 -8.56 -40.76
N LYS A 13 1.43 -9.44 -39.79
CA LYS A 13 0.90 -10.79 -40.05
C LYS A 13 -0.62 -10.83 -40.13
N VAL A 14 -1.31 -9.95 -39.42
CA VAL A 14 -2.75 -10.08 -39.16
C VAL A 14 -3.56 -8.88 -39.66
N THR A 15 -2.88 -7.83 -40.12
CA THR A 15 -3.46 -6.57 -40.59
C THR A 15 -2.66 -6.01 -41.78
N THR A 16 -3.09 -4.87 -42.32
CA THR A 16 -2.44 -4.17 -43.44
C THR A 16 -1.28 -3.25 -43.00
N ILE A 17 -1.06 -3.13 -41.69
CA ILE A 17 -0.09 -2.22 -41.08
C ILE A 17 1.34 -2.67 -41.36
N THR A 18 2.15 -1.78 -41.93
CA THR A 18 3.55 -2.07 -42.28
C THR A 18 4.55 -1.26 -41.46
N LYS A 19 4.22 -0.02 -41.12
CA LYS A 19 5.09 0.92 -40.40
C LYS A 19 4.59 1.20 -38.99
N MET A 20 5.44 1.82 -38.16
CA MET A 20 5.10 2.13 -36.77
C MET A 20 4.12 3.30 -36.69
N GLU A 21 4.20 4.22 -37.64
CA GLU A 21 3.35 5.39 -37.82
C GLU A 21 1.91 4.97 -38.11
N ASP A 22 1.71 3.92 -38.91
CA ASP A 22 0.39 3.38 -39.26
C ASP A 22 -0.37 2.88 -38.02
N LEU A 23 0.33 2.43 -36.96
CA LEU A 23 -0.29 2.02 -35.69
C LEU A 23 -0.95 3.19 -34.96
N ILE A 24 -0.55 4.42 -35.27
CA ILE A 24 -1.01 5.68 -34.67
C ILE A 24 -1.96 6.42 -35.64
N ASP A 25 -2.40 5.75 -36.71
CA ASP A 25 -3.44 6.28 -37.58
C ASP A 25 -4.83 5.94 -37.01
N PRO A 26 -5.73 6.92 -36.80
CA PRO A 26 -7.09 6.66 -36.33
C PRO A 26 -7.89 5.78 -37.30
N THR A 27 -7.60 5.81 -38.61
CA THR A 27 -8.28 4.98 -39.61
C THR A 27 -7.95 3.49 -39.45
N HIS A 28 -6.72 3.18 -39.03
CA HIS A 28 -6.27 1.81 -38.76
C HIS A 28 -6.47 1.40 -37.29
N TYR A 29 -7.24 2.16 -36.49
CA TYR A 29 -7.32 1.92 -35.05
C TYR A 29 -7.81 0.51 -34.70
N MET A 30 -8.80 -0.01 -35.43
CA MET A 30 -9.30 -1.38 -35.21
C MET A 30 -8.29 -2.45 -35.62
N GLU A 31 -7.46 -2.19 -36.64
CA GLU A 31 -6.34 -3.04 -36.99
C GLU A 31 -5.27 -3.03 -35.90
N THR A 32 -4.93 -1.86 -35.35
CA THR A 32 -4.03 -1.75 -34.19
C THR A 32 -4.56 -2.57 -33.00
N VAL A 33 -5.86 -2.51 -32.70
CA VAL A 33 -6.50 -3.32 -31.64
C VAL A 33 -6.37 -4.82 -31.95
N LYS A 34 -6.65 -5.24 -33.20
CA LYS A 34 -6.49 -6.64 -33.65
C LYS A 34 -5.05 -7.12 -33.50
N ALA A 35 -4.07 -6.33 -33.91
CA ALA A 35 -2.66 -6.63 -33.78
C ALA A 35 -2.23 -6.78 -32.31
N VAL A 36 -2.75 -5.93 -31.42
CA VAL A 36 -2.48 -6.00 -29.99
C VAL A 36 -3.11 -7.23 -29.35
N LYS A 37 -4.36 -7.56 -29.71
CA LYS A 37 -5.04 -8.79 -29.27
C LYS A 37 -4.24 -10.03 -29.65
N PHE A 38 -3.83 -10.13 -30.92
CA PHE A 38 -2.99 -11.22 -31.40
C PHE A 38 -1.63 -11.28 -30.66
N THR A 39 -0.98 -10.12 -30.49
CA THR A 39 0.31 -10.03 -29.80
C THR A 39 0.28 -10.47 -28.34
N CYS A 40 -0.87 -10.31 -27.69
CA CYS A 40 -1.06 -10.68 -26.29
C CYS A 40 -1.67 -12.08 -26.12
N GLY A 41 -1.88 -12.82 -27.21
CA GLY A 41 -2.52 -14.14 -27.20
C GLY A 41 -3.96 -14.07 -26.70
N TYR A 42 -4.75 -13.15 -27.24
CA TYR A 42 -6.17 -13.07 -26.92
C TYR A 42 -6.92 -14.22 -27.58
N ASP A 43 -7.64 -14.98 -26.76
CA ASP A 43 -8.59 -15.99 -27.18
C ASP A 43 -10.02 -15.40 -27.12
N SER A 44 -10.70 -15.42 -28.28
CA SER A 44 -12.06 -14.92 -28.42
C SER A 44 -13.10 -15.80 -27.74
N GLU A 45 -12.87 -17.11 -27.63
CA GLU A 45 -13.83 -18.04 -27.02
C GLU A 45 -13.83 -17.88 -25.50
N THR A 46 -12.64 -17.87 -24.91
CA THR A 46 -12.50 -17.77 -23.44
C THR A 46 -12.43 -16.34 -22.93
N SER A 47 -12.34 -15.34 -23.81
CA SER A 47 -12.12 -13.93 -23.47
C SER A 47 -10.92 -13.72 -22.53
N LYS A 48 -9.83 -14.45 -22.81
CA LYS A 48 -8.61 -14.43 -22.01
C LYS A 48 -7.40 -14.06 -22.84
N TYR A 49 -6.52 -13.24 -22.26
CA TYR A 49 -5.17 -13.01 -22.78
C TYR A 49 -4.19 -14.00 -22.15
N THR A 50 -3.28 -14.55 -22.94
CA THR A 50 -2.11 -15.27 -22.42
C THR A 50 -1.18 -14.33 -21.64
N ILE A 51 -1.01 -13.09 -22.13
CA ILE A 51 -0.12 -12.09 -21.52
C ILE A 51 -0.87 -10.76 -21.29
N PRO A 52 -1.82 -10.70 -20.34
CA PRO A 52 -2.66 -9.52 -20.16
C PRO A 52 -1.88 -8.27 -19.73
N SER A 53 -0.77 -8.44 -19.00
CA SER A 53 0.09 -7.31 -18.60
C SER A 53 0.76 -6.61 -19.78
N LEU A 54 1.00 -7.34 -20.88
CA LEU A 54 1.55 -6.76 -22.10
C LEU A 54 0.52 -5.85 -22.77
N ALA A 55 -0.75 -6.23 -22.79
CA ALA A 55 -1.82 -5.44 -23.40
C ALA A 55 -1.91 -4.03 -22.77
N THR A 56 -1.85 -3.95 -21.44
CA THR A 56 -1.82 -2.66 -20.72
C THR A 56 -0.56 -1.86 -21.03
N LYS A 57 0.61 -2.51 -21.13
CA LYS A 57 1.87 -1.83 -21.47
C LYS A 57 1.88 -1.28 -22.90
N LEU A 58 1.36 -2.05 -23.85
CA LEU A 58 1.30 -1.64 -25.27
C LEU A 58 0.38 -0.43 -25.42
N GLY A 59 -0.80 -0.42 -24.79
CA GLY A 59 -1.67 0.76 -24.78
C GLY A 59 -0.98 2.02 -24.29
N ASN A 60 -0.34 1.95 -23.11
CA ASN A 60 0.44 3.07 -22.57
C ASN A 60 1.61 3.50 -23.47
N THR A 61 2.19 2.56 -24.22
CA THR A 61 3.30 2.84 -25.13
C THR A 61 2.79 3.51 -26.42
N LEU A 62 1.64 3.09 -26.95
CA LEU A 62 0.99 3.74 -28.08
C LEU A 62 0.66 5.21 -27.77
N VAL A 63 0.14 5.51 -26.57
CA VAL A 63 -0.07 6.89 -26.12
C VAL A 63 1.23 7.71 -26.12
N LYS A 64 2.34 7.12 -25.66
CA LYS A 64 3.64 7.81 -25.67
C LYS A 64 4.14 8.06 -27.10
N ILE A 65 4.02 7.08 -27.99
CA ILE A 65 4.42 7.21 -29.39
C ILE A 65 3.57 8.27 -30.08
N SER A 66 2.26 8.28 -29.86
CA SER A 66 1.39 9.32 -30.42
C SER A 66 1.79 10.73 -29.94
N LYS A 67 2.08 10.90 -28.65
CA LYS A 67 2.59 12.19 -28.14
C LYS A 67 3.92 12.60 -28.78
N LEU A 68 4.80 11.63 -29.05
CA LEU A 68 6.08 11.88 -29.73
C LEU A 68 5.85 12.28 -31.20
N LEU A 69 5.00 11.56 -31.94
CA LEU A 69 4.67 11.89 -33.33
C LEU A 69 3.96 13.24 -33.44
N LYS A 70 3.07 13.57 -32.50
CA LYS A 70 2.45 14.89 -32.41
C LYS A 70 3.50 15.99 -32.21
N ALA A 71 4.44 15.80 -31.28
CA ALA A 71 5.51 16.77 -31.04
C ALA A 71 6.42 16.92 -32.26
N GLN A 72 6.76 15.80 -32.92
CA GLN A 72 7.54 15.81 -34.16
C GLN A 72 6.83 16.58 -35.27
N GLY A 73 5.53 16.31 -35.50
CA GLY A 73 4.73 17.02 -36.49
C GLY A 73 4.64 18.52 -36.21
N LEU A 74 4.52 18.94 -34.95
CA LEU A 74 4.56 20.36 -34.57
C LEU A 74 5.91 21.01 -34.88
N ILE A 75 7.01 20.30 -34.65
CA ILE A 75 8.37 20.80 -34.93
C ILE A 75 8.63 20.88 -36.43
N SER A 76 8.20 19.88 -37.20
CA SER A 76 8.38 19.81 -38.66
C SER A 76 7.29 20.53 -39.47
N ASN A 77 6.33 21.18 -38.80
CA ASN A 77 5.16 21.83 -39.38
C ASN A 77 4.29 20.90 -40.27
N ASP A 78 4.24 19.61 -39.92
CA ASP A 78 3.41 18.60 -40.57
C ASP A 78 2.05 18.51 -39.87
N ASN A 79 1.08 19.26 -40.39
CA ASN A 79 -0.26 19.35 -39.83
C ASN A 79 -1.05 18.03 -39.93
N GLU A 80 -0.78 17.19 -40.93
CA GLU A 80 -1.46 15.90 -41.08
C GLU A 80 -1.03 14.93 -39.98
N LEU A 81 0.27 14.87 -39.70
CA LEU A 81 0.81 14.04 -38.63
C LEU A 81 0.29 14.47 -37.25
N VAL A 82 0.21 15.79 -37.00
CA VAL A 82 -0.38 16.33 -35.76
C VAL A 82 -1.85 15.96 -35.63
N LYS A 83 -2.61 16.07 -36.72
CA LYS A 83 -4.04 15.71 -36.76
C LYS A 83 -4.23 14.23 -36.46
N LYS A 84 -3.59 13.33 -37.20
CA LYS A 84 -3.69 11.87 -37.01
C LYS A 84 -3.32 11.45 -35.59
N ALA A 85 -2.19 11.95 -35.07
CA ALA A 85 -1.77 11.63 -33.71
C ALA A 85 -2.76 12.12 -32.65
N THR A 86 -3.35 13.31 -32.83
CA THR A 86 -4.35 13.86 -31.91
C THR A 86 -5.65 13.06 -31.94
N GLU A 87 -6.20 12.81 -33.13
CA GLU A 87 -7.42 12.01 -33.30
C GLU A 87 -7.23 10.58 -32.79
N PHE A 88 -6.06 9.97 -33.01
CA PHE A 88 -5.73 8.68 -32.43
C PHE A 88 -5.78 8.71 -30.90
N LEU A 89 -5.25 9.76 -30.25
CA LEU A 89 -5.30 9.86 -28.79
C LEU A 89 -6.73 9.96 -28.27
N ASP A 90 -7.59 10.72 -28.95
CA ASP A 90 -8.99 10.88 -28.58
C ASP A 90 -9.73 9.55 -28.69
N VAL A 91 -9.61 8.86 -29.83
CA VAL A 91 -10.18 7.52 -30.03
C VAL A 91 -9.62 6.52 -28.99
N HIS A 92 -8.32 6.60 -28.71
CA HIS A 92 -7.67 5.73 -27.73
C HIS A 92 -8.20 5.94 -26.32
N GLN A 93 -8.40 7.20 -25.91
CA GLN A 93 -8.94 7.52 -24.60
C GLN A 93 -10.37 6.97 -24.42
N GLU A 94 -11.21 7.07 -25.44
CA GLU A 94 -12.61 6.63 -25.37
C GLU A 94 -12.75 5.11 -25.50
N LYS A 95 -12.00 4.47 -26.41
CA LYS A 95 -12.25 3.06 -26.79
C LYS A 95 -11.29 2.04 -26.21
N TRP A 96 -10.08 2.43 -25.81
CA TRP A 96 -9.07 1.44 -25.41
C TRP A 96 -9.44 0.64 -24.17
N ASN A 97 -10.14 1.27 -23.22
CA ASN A 97 -10.58 0.59 -22.01
C ASN A 97 -11.57 -0.53 -22.33
N GLU A 98 -12.59 -0.22 -23.11
CA GLU A 98 -13.63 -1.15 -23.57
C GLU A 98 -13.02 -2.33 -24.35
N LEU A 99 -12.16 -2.03 -25.32
CA LEU A 99 -11.67 -3.04 -26.27
C LEU A 99 -10.57 -3.95 -25.70
N ILE A 100 -9.76 -3.44 -24.77
CA ILE A 100 -8.54 -4.13 -24.30
C ILE A 100 -8.38 -4.08 -22.78
N SER A 101 -8.32 -2.88 -22.19
CA SER A 101 -7.82 -2.76 -20.81
C SER A 101 -8.76 -3.37 -19.77
N ALA A 102 -10.07 -3.28 -19.94
CA ALA A 102 -11.04 -3.87 -19.02
C ALA A 102 -10.85 -5.39 -18.91
N THR A 103 -10.78 -6.09 -20.05
CA THR A 103 -10.56 -7.53 -20.10
C THR A 103 -9.16 -7.92 -19.60
N ALA A 104 -8.13 -7.19 -19.99
CA ALA A 104 -6.76 -7.46 -19.52
C ALA A 104 -6.64 -7.30 -17.99
N LEU A 105 -7.21 -6.22 -17.43
CA LEU A 105 -7.23 -5.97 -15.99
C LEU A 105 -8.04 -7.04 -15.26
N ARG A 106 -9.18 -7.46 -15.80
CA ARG A 106 -9.98 -8.56 -15.26
C ARG A 106 -9.17 -9.85 -15.20
N ASN A 107 -8.55 -10.28 -16.32
CA ASN A 107 -7.72 -11.48 -16.34
C ASN A 107 -6.54 -11.41 -15.35
N ILE A 108 -5.92 -10.23 -15.18
CA ILE A 108 -4.85 -10.03 -14.17
C ILE A 108 -5.37 -10.22 -12.75
N ARG A 109 -6.58 -9.76 -12.44
CA ARG A 109 -7.20 -9.91 -11.11
C ARG A 109 -7.59 -11.38 -10.89
N GLU A 110 -8.27 -11.99 -11.85
CA GLU A 110 -8.69 -13.41 -11.81
C GLU A 110 -7.51 -14.35 -11.62
N ALA A 111 -6.43 -14.14 -12.38
CA ALA A 111 -5.21 -14.93 -12.25
C ALA A 111 -4.55 -14.82 -10.86
N LYS A 112 -4.91 -13.83 -10.04
CA LYS A 112 -4.39 -13.68 -8.67
C LYS A 112 -5.33 -14.26 -7.60
N TRP A 113 -6.58 -14.58 -7.93
CA TRP A 113 -7.57 -15.00 -6.93
C TRP A 113 -7.11 -16.21 -6.13
N ASN A 114 -6.57 -17.24 -6.80
CA ASN A 114 -6.25 -18.53 -6.17
C ASN A 114 -4.76 -18.87 -6.15
N VAL A 115 -3.88 -17.94 -6.51
CA VAL A 115 -2.43 -18.20 -6.47
C VAL A 115 -1.95 -18.13 -5.02
N PRO A 116 -1.40 -19.22 -4.46
CA PRO A 116 -0.80 -19.18 -3.13
C PRO A 116 0.36 -18.18 -3.13
N THR A 117 0.35 -17.24 -2.19
CA THR A 117 1.49 -16.33 -2.02
C THR A 117 2.67 -17.16 -1.54
N LEU A 118 3.64 -17.44 -2.41
CA LEU A 118 4.87 -18.13 -2.02
C LEU A 118 5.68 -17.21 -1.10
N MET A 119 5.55 -17.47 0.20
CA MET A 119 6.26 -16.80 1.28
C MET A 119 7.42 -17.68 1.75
N PRO A 120 8.57 -17.09 2.10
CA PRO A 120 9.66 -17.85 2.67
C PRO A 120 9.25 -18.36 4.05
N PHE A 121 9.58 -19.62 4.31
CA PHE A 121 9.50 -20.19 5.65
C PHE A 121 10.45 -19.46 6.59
N THR A 122 10.02 -19.18 7.81
CA THR A 122 10.87 -18.51 8.80
C THR A 122 12.13 -19.34 9.09
N GLU A 123 12.02 -20.66 9.06
CA GLU A 123 13.14 -21.60 9.21
C GLU A 123 14.15 -21.47 8.06
N ASP A 124 13.69 -21.25 6.83
CA ASP A 124 14.59 -21.08 5.67
C ASP A 124 15.36 -19.76 5.75
N ILE A 125 14.75 -18.71 6.30
CA ILE A 125 15.42 -17.43 6.58
C ILE A 125 16.47 -17.60 7.67
N GLN A 126 16.16 -18.33 8.74
CA GLN A 126 17.10 -18.63 9.82
C GLN A 126 18.30 -19.44 9.31
N LYS A 127 18.05 -20.47 8.49
CA LYS A 127 19.11 -21.25 7.82
C LYS A 127 20.01 -20.36 6.97
N LEU A 128 19.43 -19.44 6.21
CA LEU A 128 20.20 -18.48 5.42
C LEU A 128 21.05 -17.56 6.32
N HIS A 129 20.50 -17.02 7.41
CA HIS A 129 21.29 -16.21 8.37
C HIS A 129 22.45 -17.01 8.97
N LYS A 130 22.19 -18.23 9.45
CA LYS A 130 23.23 -19.10 10.03
C LYS A 130 24.32 -19.43 9.01
N HIS A 131 23.93 -19.78 7.78
CA HIS A 131 24.87 -20.05 6.71
C HIS A 131 25.74 -18.83 6.41
N LEU A 132 25.15 -17.65 6.26
CA LEU A 132 25.86 -16.40 5.96
C LEU A 132 26.90 -16.04 7.03
N ASN A 133 26.58 -16.17 8.32
CA ASN A 133 27.52 -15.86 9.39
C ASN A 133 28.73 -16.80 9.38
N VAL A 134 28.51 -18.10 9.13
CA VAL A 134 29.61 -19.07 9.01
C VAL A 134 30.52 -18.73 7.83
N VAL A 135 29.95 -18.45 6.65
CA VAL A 135 30.77 -18.14 5.48
C VAL A 135 31.42 -16.76 5.56
N GLN A 136 30.78 -15.78 6.21
CA GLN A 136 31.36 -14.47 6.45
C GLN A 136 32.65 -14.60 7.27
N ASN A 137 32.60 -15.29 8.42
CA ASN A 137 33.78 -15.47 9.28
C ASN A 137 34.93 -16.15 8.53
N LYS A 138 34.62 -17.19 7.74
CA LYS A 138 35.60 -17.87 6.89
C LYS A 138 36.28 -16.91 5.91
N TRP A 139 35.51 -16.14 5.15
CA TRP A 139 36.06 -15.25 4.13
C TRP A 139 36.67 -13.98 4.70
N TYR A 140 36.20 -13.50 5.86
CA TYR A 140 36.81 -12.42 6.61
C TYR A 140 38.24 -12.77 7.04
N ASN A 141 38.42 -13.96 7.64
CA ASN A 141 39.75 -14.43 8.03
C ASN A 141 40.64 -14.65 6.81
N THR A 142 40.11 -15.30 5.77
CA THR A 142 40.84 -15.53 4.51
C THR A 142 41.34 -14.22 3.88
N LEU A 143 40.50 -13.18 3.84
CA LEU A 143 40.87 -11.87 3.28
C LEU A 143 41.85 -11.11 4.19
N SER A 144 41.74 -11.29 5.50
CA SER A 144 42.63 -10.66 6.48
C SER A 144 44.05 -11.23 6.39
N GLU A 145 44.16 -12.54 6.20
CA GLU A 145 45.44 -13.26 6.11
C GLU A 145 46.07 -13.16 4.71
N CYS A 146 45.29 -13.40 3.66
CA CYS A 146 45.76 -13.45 2.28
C CYS A 146 44.83 -12.66 1.34
N PRO A 147 45.13 -11.36 1.13
CA PRO A 147 44.36 -10.52 0.23
C PRO A 147 44.35 -11.09 -1.19
N SER A 148 43.15 -11.42 -1.69
CA SER A 148 42.95 -11.92 -3.04
C SER A 148 41.63 -11.45 -3.61
N THR A 149 41.56 -11.29 -4.93
CA THR A 149 40.35 -10.91 -5.65
C THR A 149 39.17 -11.84 -5.35
N LYS A 150 39.43 -13.14 -5.18
CA LYS A 150 38.42 -14.13 -4.82
C LYS A 150 37.90 -13.91 -3.39
N ALA A 151 38.77 -13.77 -2.40
CA ALA A 151 38.38 -13.56 -1.01
C ALA A 151 37.59 -12.27 -0.84
N TRP A 152 38.04 -11.20 -1.48
CA TRP A 152 37.34 -9.91 -1.49
C TRP A 152 35.97 -10.02 -2.13
N THR A 153 35.89 -10.66 -3.30
CA THR A 153 34.62 -10.86 -4.03
C THR A 153 33.60 -11.64 -3.21
N GLU A 154 34.00 -12.74 -2.58
CA GLU A 154 33.07 -13.55 -1.80
C GLU A 154 32.62 -12.84 -0.52
N LEU A 155 33.54 -12.18 0.21
CA LEU A 155 33.15 -11.39 1.38
C LEU A 155 32.20 -10.24 1.00
N ALA A 156 32.47 -9.52 -0.09
CA ALA A 156 31.60 -8.45 -0.59
C ALA A 156 30.19 -8.96 -0.93
N LYS A 157 30.08 -10.12 -1.61
CA LYS A 157 28.78 -10.74 -1.91
C LYS A 157 28.04 -11.16 -0.64
N ILE A 158 28.74 -11.72 0.35
CA ILE A 158 28.16 -12.15 1.62
C ILE A 158 27.62 -10.95 2.40
N CYS A 159 28.43 -9.91 2.60
CA CYS A 159 28.01 -8.69 3.29
C CYS A 159 26.82 -8.04 2.59
N LEU A 160 26.83 -7.95 1.25
CA LEU A 160 25.70 -7.46 0.47
C LEU A 160 24.41 -8.22 0.82
N VAL A 161 24.47 -9.56 0.86
CA VAL A 161 23.30 -10.39 1.16
C VAL A 161 22.89 -10.28 2.62
N GLN A 162 23.83 -10.28 3.57
CA GLN A 162 23.55 -10.07 4.99
C GLN A 162 22.81 -8.74 5.23
N ILE A 163 23.25 -7.66 4.59
CA ILE A 163 22.62 -6.33 4.74
C ILE A 163 21.23 -6.31 4.11
N ILE A 164 21.05 -6.88 2.92
CA ILE A 164 19.73 -7.01 2.28
C ILE A 164 18.78 -7.82 3.16
N LEU A 165 19.29 -8.94 3.70
CA LEU A 165 18.54 -9.84 4.55
C LEU A 165 18.15 -9.10 5.83
N PHE A 166 19.09 -8.61 6.62
CA PHE A 166 18.84 -7.97 7.91
C PHE A 166 17.88 -6.77 7.80
N ASN A 167 18.12 -5.87 6.85
CA ASN A 167 17.30 -4.67 6.68
C ASN A 167 16.00 -4.92 5.92
N ARG A 168 15.86 -6.10 5.29
CA ARG A 168 14.76 -6.43 4.36
C ARG A 168 14.58 -5.31 3.31
N ARG A 169 15.65 -4.68 2.85
CA ARG A 169 15.61 -3.58 1.86
C ARG A 169 15.51 -4.11 0.44
N ARG A 170 15.21 -3.23 -0.52
CA ARG A 170 15.34 -3.59 -1.95
C ARG A 170 16.80 -3.88 -2.25
N GLU A 171 17.06 -4.98 -2.92
CA GLU A 171 18.41 -5.43 -3.24
C GLU A 171 19.18 -4.38 -4.05
N GLY A 172 18.50 -3.66 -4.94
CA GLY A 172 19.12 -2.59 -5.73
C GLY A 172 19.57 -1.39 -4.90
N GLU A 173 18.83 -1.03 -3.85
CA GLU A 173 19.17 0.11 -2.97
C GLU A 173 20.46 -0.17 -2.18
N VAL A 174 20.64 -1.41 -1.71
CA VAL A 174 21.85 -1.82 -0.99
C VAL A 174 23.01 -2.05 -1.96
N ALA A 175 22.78 -2.72 -3.08
CA ALA A 175 23.82 -3.05 -4.06
C ALA A 175 24.45 -1.81 -4.69
N SER A 176 23.68 -0.74 -4.89
CA SER A 176 24.16 0.52 -5.44
C SER A 176 24.65 1.52 -4.38
N MET A 177 24.88 1.08 -3.14
CA MET A 177 25.40 1.94 -2.06
C MET A 177 26.72 2.60 -2.49
N PRO A 178 26.81 3.94 -2.50
CA PRO A 178 28.08 4.62 -2.75
C PRO A 178 29.07 4.38 -1.59
N LEU A 179 30.34 4.21 -1.92
CA LEU A 179 31.43 4.13 -0.94
C LEU A 179 31.48 5.39 -0.07
N SER A 180 31.27 6.57 -0.67
CA SER A 180 31.21 7.84 0.06
C SER A 180 30.15 7.86 1.15
N ALA A 181 28.99 7.22 0.95
CA ALA A 181 27.94 7.16 1.96
C ALA A 181 28.33 6.31 3.18
N PHE A 182 29.19 5.30 3.00
CA PHE A 182 29.75 4.51 4.10
C PHE A 182 30.84 5.27 4.85
N LEU A 183 31.68 6.02 4.13
CA LEU A 183 32.76 6.81 4.71
C LEU A 183 32.24 8.03 5.47
N SER A 184 31.19 8.68 4.98
CA SER A 184 30.55 9.83 5.62
C SER A 184 29.46 9.45 6.62
N ARG A 185 29.45 8.20 7.10
CA ARG A 185 28.43 7.74 8.04
C ARG A 185 28.61 8.46 9.38
N ASP A 186 27.49 8.66 10.08
CA ASP A 186 27.55 9.19 11.43
C ASP A 186 28.06 8.10 12.38
N THR A 187 29.14 8.41 13.09
CA THR A 187 29.74 7.56 14.12
C THR A 187 29.48 8.11 15.53
N SER A 188 28.72 9.20 15.64
CA SER A 188 28.39 9.83 16.91
C SER A 188 27.33 9.02 17.65
N ASP A 189 27.43 8.99 18.97
CA ASP A 189 26.39 8.41 19.81
C ASP A 189 25.08 9.20 19.72
N PRO A 190 23.91 8.55 19.91
CA PRO A 190 22.64 9.24 20.03
C PRO A 190 22.71 10.32 21.11
N HIS A 191 22.09 11.47 20.84
CA HIS A 191 22.05 12.57 21.79
C HIS A 191 21.35 12.16 23.10
N GLU A 192 22.02 12.35 24.24
CA GLU A 192 21.54 11.92 25.57
C GLU A 192 20.15 12.49 25.91
N ASP A 193 19.82 13.70 25.44
CA ASP A 193 18.48 14.31 25.58
C ASP A 193 17.30 13.51 25.01
N ILE A 194 17.54 12.42 24.26
CA ILE A 194 16.49 11.53 23.73
C ILE A 194 16.41 10.23 24.53
N ASP A 195 17.42 9.92 25.36
CA ASP A 195 17.48 8.67 26.12
C ASP A 195 16.28 8.51 27.06
N TRP A 196 15.72 9.59 27.62
CA TRP A 196 14.53 9.51 28.47
C TRP A 196 13.29 8.98 27.73
N ALA A 197 13.24 9.11 26.40
CA ALA A 197 12.13 8.65 25.57
C ALA A 197 12.29 7.20 25.10
N LEU A 198 13.42 6.55 25.42
CA LEU A 198 13.76 5.19 25.02
C LEU A 198 13.86 4.26 26.23
N SER A 199 13.42 3.02 26.06
CA SER A 199 13.69 1.94 27.00
C SER A 199 15.18 1.59 27.02
N GLU A 200 15.63 0.94 28.10
CA GLU A 200 17.02 0.49 28.24
C GLU A 200 17.47 -0.44 27.10
N VAL A 201 16.54 -1.24 26.56
CA VAL A 201 16.82 -2.10 25.41
C VAL A 201 16.98 -1.27 24.14
N GLU A 202 16.10 -0.30 23.90
CA GLU A 202 16.19 0.59 22.72
C GLU A 202 17.48 1.41 22.74
N LYS A 203 17.88 1.95 23.90
CA LYS A 203 19.17 2.63 24.09
C LYS A 203 20.35 1.74 23.69
N LYS A 204 20.36 0.49 24.16
CA LYS A 204 21.39 -0.50 23.79
C LYS A 204 21.39 -0.79 22.29
N LEU A 205 20.22 -0.94 21.67
CA LEU A 205 20.09 -1.19 20.24
C LEU A 205 20.57 0.00 19.40
N CYS A 206 20.28 1.24 19.82
CA CYS A 206 20.75 2.45 19.14
C CYS A 206 22.28 2.56 19.13
N ARG A 207 22.96 2.11 20.19
CA ARG A 207 24.42 2.05 20.26
C ARG A 207 25.02 0.84 19.54
N TYR A 208 24.26 -0.26 19.47
CA TYR A 208 24.72 -1.51 18.85
C TYR A 208 24.72 -1.48 17.32
N PHE A 209 23.76 -0.78 16.70
CA PHE A 209 23.65 -0.71 15.24
C PHE A 209 24.22 0.59 14.68
N SER A 210 25.10 0.48 13.69
CA SER A 210 25.52 1.66 12.91
C SER A 210 24.50 1.96 11.81
N ARG A 211 24.16 3.23 11.63
CA ARG A 211 23.17 3.68 10.63
C ARG A 211 23.84 4.42 9.47
N ILE A 212 23.62 3.91 8.26
CA ILE A 212 24.04 4.55 7.01
C ILE A 212 22.81 5.06 6.26
N VAL A 213 22.89 6.25 5.68
CA VAL A 213 21.81 6.81 4.86
C VAL A 213 22.28 6.94 3.42
N THR A 214 21.60 6.27 2.51
CA THR A 214 21.86 6.36 1.07
C THR A 214 20.74 7.10 0.33
N ARG A 215 21.02 7.59 -0.88
CA ARG A 215 20.02 8.27 -1.72
C ARG A 215 19.24 7.25 -2.54
N GLY A 216 17.96 7.09 -2.23
CA GLY A 216 17.02 6.27 -2.99
C GLY A 216 16.43 6.99 -4.20
N LYS A 217 15.50 6.30 -4.88
CA LYS A 217 14.75 6.86 -6.02
C LYS A 217 14.05 8.16 -5.62
N ARG A 218 14.06 9.14 -6.53
CA ARG A 218 13.47 10.47 -6.33
C ARG A 218 14.05 11.24 -5.13
N GLY A 219 15.29 10.93 -4.72
CA GLY A 219 15.99 11.63 -3.66
C GLY A 219 15.55 11.29 -2.24
N ARG A 220 14.75 10.24 -2.04
CA ARG A 220 14.34 9.82 -0.69
C ARG A 220 15.52 9.21 0.08
N PRO A 221 15.72 9.54 1.36
CA PRO A 221 16.75 8.91 2.17
C PRO A 221 16.39 7.45 2.43
N VAL A 222 17.40 6.56 2.36
CA VAL A 222 17.27 5.12 2.58
C VAL A 222 18.21 4.74 3.72
N PRO A 223 17.70 4.71 4.97
CA PRO A 223 18.48 4.22 6.11
C PRO A 223 18.72 2.71 6.02
N ILE A 224 19.95 2.30 6.33
CA ILE A 224 20.46 0.94 6.38
C ILE A 224 21.17 0.77 7.73
N LEU A 225 20.76 -0.24 8.48
CA LEU A 225 21.35 -0.63 9.76
C LEU A 225 22.39 -1.72 9.53
N LEU A 226 23.52 -1.62 10.22
CA LEU A 226 24.62 -2.56 10.17
C LEU A 226 24.90 -3.12 11.57
N THR A 227 25.07 -4.44 11.66
CA THR A 227 25.66 -5.07 12.86
C THR A 227 27.16 -4.77 12.93
N GLN A 228 27.75 -4.96 14.10
CA GLN A 228 29.20 -4.81 14.27
C GLN A 228 30.01 -5.73 13.34
N GLU A 229 29.58 -6.98 13.16
CA GLU A 229 30.25 -7.93 12.25
C GLU A 229 30.21 -7.47 10.78
N MET A 230 29.08 -6.91 10.34
CA MET A 230 28.96 -6.32 9.02
C MET A 230 29.89 -5.11 8.90
N LEU A 231 29.93 -4.26 9.92
CA LEU A 231 30.77 -3.06 9.93
C LEU A 231 32.25 -3.41 9.78
N SER A 232 32.77 -4.33 10.60
CA SER A 232 34.16 -4.78 10.52
C SER A 232 34.49 -5.39 9.16
N SER A 233 33.57 -6.16 8.58
CA SER A 233 33.76 -6.75 7.26
C SER A 233 33.79 -5.69 6.15
N LEU A 234 32.93 -4.68 6.23
CA LEU A 234 32.92 -3.55 5.30
C LEU A 234 34.20 -2.72 5.40
N GLU A 235 34.72 -2.48 6.61
CA GLU A 235 35.99 -1.79 6.83
C GLU A 235 37.18 -2.58 6.25
N LEU A 236 37.20 -3.91 6.43
CA LEU A 236 38.20 -4.77 5.82
C LEU A 236 38.14 -4.73 4.28
N LEU A 237 36.94 -4.75 3.71
CA LEU A 237 36.74 -4.64 2.26
C LEU A 237 37.27 -3.32 1.71
N ILE A 238 37.16 -2.21 2.46
CA ILE A 238 37.71 -0.91 2.07
C ILE A 238 39.23 -0.95 2.14
N LYS A 239 39.79 -1.48 3.24
CA LYS A 239 41.24 -1.59 3.43
C LYS A 239 41.93 -2.37 2.32
N GLN A 240 41.32 -3.47 1.86
CA GLN A 240 41.90 -4.36 0.85
C GLN A 240 41.38 -4.11 -0.58
N ARG A 241 40.66 -2.99 -0.80
CA ARG A 241 39.94 -2.70 -2.05
C ARG A 241 40.84 -2.67 -3.28
N GLU A 242 41.87 -1.81 -3.27
CA GLU A 242 42.79 -1.65 -4.40
C GLU A 242 43.65 -2.90 -4.60
N THR A 243 44.18 -3.46 -3.51
CA THR A 243 45.00 -4.69 -3.51
C THR A 243 44.29 -5.87 -4.17
N CYS A 244 42.96 -5.94 -4.07
CA CYS A 244 42.16 -7.04 -4.62
C CYS A 244 41.63 -6.75 -6.03
N GLY A 245 42.10 -5.70 -6.70
CA GLY A 245 41.79 -5.42 -8.11
C GLY A 245 40.53 -4.59 -8.34
N VAL A 246 40.02 -3.88 -7.33
CA VAL A 246 38.92 -2.92 -7.52
C VAL A 246 39.47 -1.59 -8.00
N LEU A 247 38.90 -1.08 -9.10
CA LEU A 247 39.31 0.19 -9.70
C LEU A 247 39.04 1.37 -8.76
N LYS A 248 39.98 2.32 -8.68
CA LYS A 248 39.90 3.52 -7.82
C LYS A 248 38.66 4.37 -8.12
N ASP A 249 38.32 4.50 -9.40
CA ASP A 249 37.19 5.29 -9.87
C ASP A 249 35.83 4.63 -9.60
N ASN A 250 35.81 3.35 -9.20
CA ASN A 250 34.55 2.67 -8.91
C ASN A 250 33.96 3.18 -7.59
N ILE A 251 32.84 3.90 -7.71
CA ILE A 251 32.16 4.57 -6.59
C ILE A 251 31.36 3.64 -5.65
N TYR A 252 31.18 2.36 -6.00
CA TYR A 252 30.25 1.49 -5.28
C TYR A 252 30.91 0.75 -4.11
N MET A 253 30.24 0.65 -2.97
CA MET A 253 30.71 -0.14 -1.84
C MET A 253 30.93 -1.61 -2.25
N PHE A 254 29.93 -2.21 -2.90
CA PHE A 254 29.96 -3.60 -3.42
C PHE A 254 30.41 -3.65 -4.90
N ALA A 255 31.53 -2.98 -5.19
CA ALA A 255 32.13 -2.95 -6.53
C ALA A 255 32.49 -4.35 -7.04
N ARG A 256 32.55 -4.50 -8.36
CA ARG A 256 33.17 -5.68 -8.99
C ARG A 256 34.65 -5.38 -9.26
N PRO A 257 35.58 -6.28 -8.92
CA PRO A 257 36.96 -6.16 -9.38
C PRO A 257 37.01 -6.01 -10.90
N GLU A 258 37.97 -5.23 -11.39
CA GLU A 258 38.23 -4.97 -12.81
C GLU A 258 37.05 -4.37 -13.60
N ALA A 259 35.98 -3.92 -12.94
CA ALA A 259 34.82 -3.34 -13.61
C ALA A 259 34.30 -2.10 -12.88
N MET A 260 33.72 -1.16 -13.64
CA MET A 260 33.08 0.06 -13.11
C MET A 260 31.64 -0.17 -12.63
N THR A 261 31.29 -1.41 -12.30
CA THR A 261 29.95 -1.83 -11.90
C THR A 261 29.95 -2.43 -10.51
N HIS A 262 28.77 -2.70 -9.95
CA HIS A 262 28.60 -3.35 -8.66
C HIS A 262 27.98 -4.75 -8.80
N PHE A 263 28.08 -5.57 -7.76
CA PHE A 263 27.40 -6.85 -7.72
C PHE A 263 25.88 -6.69 -7.74
N ARG A 264 25.19 -7.63 -8.39
CA ARG A 264 23.72 -7.69 -8.39
C ARG A 264 23.24 -8.44 -7.16
N GLY A 265 22.58 -7.74 -6.24
CA GLY A 265 22.07 -8.35 -5.00
C GLY A 265 21.13 -9.54 -5.23
N SER A 266 20.33 -9.54 -6.31
CA SER A 266 19.46 -10.66 -6.69
C SER A 266 20.23 -11.93 -7.04
N ASP A 267 21.40 -11.78 -7.67
CA ASP A 267 22.24 -12.91 -8.08
C ASP A 267 22.98 -13.47 -6.87
N CYS A 268 23.54 -12.60 -6.02
CA CYS A 268 24.16 -13.02 -4.77
C CYS A 268 23.16 -13.75 -3.85
N LEU A 269 21.95 -13.19 -3.67
CA LEU A 269 20.89 -13.83 -2.88
C LEU A 269 20.58 -15.24 -3.38
N ARG A 270 20.45 -15.42 -4.69
CA ARG A 270 20.12 -16.72 -5.30
C ARG A 270 21.20 -17.77 -5.05
N VAL A 271 22.48 -17.38 -5.10
CA VAL A 271 23.61 -18.28 -4.80
C VAL A 271 23.53 -18.78 -3.36
N PHE A 272 23.46 -17.87 -2.38
CA PHE A 272 23.44 -18.27 -0.96
C PHE A 272 22.12 -18.95 -0.55
N ALA A 273 20.99 -18.58 -1.15
CA ALA A 273 19.71 -19.26 -0.94
C ALA A 273 19.73 -20.72 -1.39
N THR A 274 20.51 -21.04 -2.43
CA THR A 274 20.67 -22.42 -2.91
C THR A 274 21.65 -23.20 -2.01
N ALA A 275 22.67 -22.52 -1.48
CA ALA A 275 23.70 -23.14 -0.63
C ALA A 275 23.28 -23.36 0.83
N CYS A 276 22.27 -22.64 1.35
CA CYS A 276 21.93 -22.67 2.78
C CYS A 276 21.06 -23.86 3.24
N GLY A 277 20.68 -24.79 2.36
CA GLY A 277 19.84 -25.94 2.71
C GLY A 277 18.39 -25.57 3.05
N ALA A 278 17.89 -24.47 2.48
CA ALA A 278 16.48 -24.06 2.58
C ALA A 278 15.56 -25.07 1.89
N LYS A 279 14.39 -25.34 2.49
CA LYS A 279 13.34 -26.18 1.89
C LYS A 279 12.86 -25.58 0.57
N CYS A 280 12.70 -24.26 0.52
CA CYS A 280 12.32 -23.54 -0.68
C CYS A 280 13.28 -22.37 -0.97
N SER A 281 14.47 -22.68 -1.51
CA SER A 281 15.46 -21.67 -1.91
C SER A 281 14.90 -20.61 -2.87
N LYS A 282 13.99 -21.01 -3.79
CA LYS A 282 13.30 -20.09 -4.72
C LYS A 282 12.49 -19.00 -4.00
N SER A 283 12.05 -19.24 -2.77
CA SER A 283 11.28 -18.26 -1.99
C SER A 283 12.16 -17.14 -1.40
N LEU A 284 13.46 -17.36 -1.24
CA LEU A 284 14.41 -16.43 -0.62
C LEU A 284 14.90 -15.34 -1.60
N THR A 285 13.97 -14.48 -2.01
CA THR A 285 14.26 -13.32 -2.87
C THR A 285 13.99 -12.02 -2.12
N SER A 286 14.67 -10.91 -2.45
CA SER A 286 14.46 -9.62 -1.76
C SER A 286 12.98 -9.19 -1.74
N THR A 287 12.28 -9.36 -2.85
CA THR A 287 10.83 -9.05 -2.92
C THR A 287 10.02 -9.89 -1.95
N ARG A 288 10.28 -11.20 -1.84
CA ARG A 288 9.58 -12.12 -0.95
C ARG A 288 9.97 -11.94 0.53
N LEU A 289 11.23 -11.63 0.81
CA LEU A 289 11.70 -11.26 2.15
C LEU A 289 11.01 -9.99 2.67
N ARG A 290 10.83 -8.99 1.80
CA ARG A 290 10.03 -7.80 2.11
C ARG A 290 8.56 -8.14 2.37
N LYS A 291 8.00 -9.06 1.56
CA LYS A 291 6.64 -9.55 1.81
C LYS A 291 6.52 -10.22 3.17
N HIS A 292 7.49 -11.06 3.51
CA HIS A 292 7.55 -11.75 4.80
C HIS A 292 7.56 -10.79 5.98
N ALA A 293 8.43 -9.78 5.96
CA ALA A 293 8.47 -8.77 7.03
C ALA A 293 7.13 -8.04 7.19
N ALA A 294 6.51 -7.65 6.07
CA ALA A 294 5.22 -6.96 6.11
C ALA A 294 4.07 -7.89 6.57
N THR A 295 4.03 -9.15 6.15
CA THR A 295 3.05 -10.12 6.66
C THR A 295 3.21 -10.35 8.15
N LEU A 296 4.46 -10.47 8.65
CA LEU A 296 4.72 -10.61 10.09
C LEU A 296 4.25 -9.40 10.90
N SER A 297 4.30 -8.18 10.36
CA SER A 297 3.72 -7.02 11.07
C SER A 297 2.22 -7.14 11.32
N THR A 298 1.50 -7.82 10.43
CA THR A 298 0.07 -8.12 10.64
C THR A 298 -0.11 -9.23 11.69
N VAL A 299 0.76 -10.25 11.72
CA VAL A 299 0.73 -11.32 12.76
C VAL A 299 0.99 -10.71 14.14
N LEU A 300 1.91 -9.76 14.21
CA LEU A 300 2.33 -9.10 15.45
C LEU A 300 1.35 -8.01 15.93
N ASN A 301 0.17 -7.87 15.29
CA ASN A 301 -0.85 -6.88 15.62
C ASN A 301 -0.29 -5.45 15.79
N MET A 302 0.66 -5.05 14.94
CA MET A 302 1.24 -3.72 14.98
C MET A 302 0.17 -2.64 14.74
N THR A 303 0.25 -1.53 15.48
CA THR A 303 -0.63 -0.38 15.28
C THR A 303 -0.39 0.27 13.91
N ASP A 304 -1.34 1.07 13.44
CA ASP A 304 -1.18 1.83 12.18
C ASP A 304 0.11 2.68 12.19
N THR A 305 0.46 3.30 13.32
CA THR A 305 1.69 4.11 13.44
C THR A 305 2.96 3.26 13.36
N GLN A 306 2.98 2.07 13.97
CA GLN A 306 4.10 1.14 13.90
C GLN A 306 4.26 0.54 12.49
N MET A 307 3.15 0.18 11.84
CA MET A 307 3.14 -0.26 10.45
C MET A 307 3.65 0.84 9.52
N ASP A 308 3.28 2.09 9.76
CA ASP A 308 3.74 3.24 8.97
C ASP A 308 5.27 3.43 9.11
N GLN A 309 5.81 3.32 10.33
CA GLN A 309 7.25 3.35 10.58
C GLN A 309 7.99 2.20 9.89
N LEU A 310 7.48 0.97 10.02
CA LEU A 310 8.06 -0.20 9.36
C LEU A 310 8.00 -0.08 7.83
N ALA A 311 6.88 0.35 7.27
CA ALA A 311 6.73 0.52 5.83
C ALA A 311 7.71 1.56 5.27
N ASN A 312 7.89 2.69 5.98
CA ASN A 312 8.88 3.71 5.62
C ASN A 312 10.31 3.13 5.69
N PHE A 313 10.61 2.34 6.72
CA PHE A 313 11.90 1.66 6.85
C PHE A 313 12.11 0.56 5.79
N LEU A 314 11.08 -0.13 5.33
CA LEU A 314 11.22 -1.12 4.24
C LEU A 314 11.20 -0.46 2.84
N GLY A 315 10.95 0.86 2.79
CA GLY A 315 10.87 1.65 1.56
C GLY A 315 9.60 1.41 0.76
N HIS A 316 8.50 1.00 1.41
CA HIS A 316 7.19 0.81 0.78
C HIS A 316 6.40 2.12 0.68
N ASP A 317 5.50 2.21 -0.30
CA ASP A 317 4.37 3.13 -0.19
C ASP A 317 3.38 2.48 0.78
N ILE A 318 2.97 3.22 1.79
CA ILE A 318 2.05 2.80 2.85
C ILE A 318 0.73 2.22 2.33
N ARG A 319 0.26 2.71 1.17
CA ARG A 319 -0.96 2.20 0.52
C ARG A 319 -0.71 0.81 -0.06
N ILE A 320 0.47 0.59 -0.63
CA ILE A 320 0.91 -0.73 -1.07
C ILE A 320 1.10 -1.65 0.15
N HIS A 321 1.57 -1.12 1.28
CA HIS A 321 1.67 -1.88 2.53
C HIS A 321 0.30 -2.42 2.98
N ARG A 322 -0.72 -1.55 3.01
CA ARG A 322 -2.08 -1.89 3.43
C ARG A 322 -2.83 -2.78 2.45
N GLU A 323 -2.59 -2.63 1.14
CA GLU A 323 -3.28 -3.39 0.08
C GLU A 323 -2.68 -4.79 -0.17
N PHE A 324 -1.36 -4.98 0.00
CA PHE A 324 -0.68 -6.23 -0.41
C PHE A 324 -0.20 -7.13 0.73
N TYR A 325 -0.16 -6.65 1.98
CA TYR A 325 0.57 -7.34 3.06
C TYR A 325 -0.20 -7.62 4.34
N ARG A 326 -1.52 -7.42 4.33
CA ARG A 326 -2.36 -8.08 5.33
C ARG A 326 -2.04 -9.58 5.27
N LEU A 327 -1.91 -10.23 6.44
CA LEU A 327 -1.95 -11.71 6.59
C LEU A 327 -2.92 -12.27 5.56
N PRO A 328 -2.65 -13.42 4.88
CA PRO A 328 -3.48 -13.89 3.78
C PRO A 328 -4.93 -13.69 4.18
N GLU A 329 -5.58 -12.69 3.56
CA GLU A 329 -6.85 -12.18 4.06
C GLU A 329 -7.78 -13.37 4.22
N LYS A 330 -7.71 -14.30 3.26
CA LYS A 330 -8.18 -15.67 3.29
C LYS A 330 -8.14 -16.41 4.64
N THR A 331 -7.02 -16.53 5.35
CA THR A 331 -6.97 -17.37 6.57
C THR A 331 -7.60 -16.65 7.77
N LEU A 332 -7.29 -15.37 7.97
CA LEU A 332 -7.91 -14.59 9.04
C LEU A 332 -9.38 -14.31 8.73
N GLN A 333 -9.71 -13.97 7.49
CA GLN A 333 -11.07 -13.76 7.01
C GLN A 333 -11.86 -15.07 7.08
N LEU A 334 -11.28 -16.22 6.69
CA LEU A 334 -11.95 -17.51 6.89
C LEU A 334 -12.21 -17.71 8.38
N ALA A 335 -11.19 -17.69 9.25
CA ALA A 335 -11.39 -17.93 10.68
C ALA A 335 -12.34 -16.91 11.34
N LYS A 336 -12.22 -15.62 11.00
CA LYS A 336 -13.02 -14.53 11.60
C LYS A 336 -14.44 -14.46 11.01
N ILE A 337 -14.59 -14.52 9.69
CA ILE A 337 -15.91 -14.46 9.04
C ILE A 337 -16.67 -15.77 9.24
N SER A 338 -16.01 -16.94 9.24
CA SER A 338 -16.67 -18.21 9.55
C SER A 338 -17.32 -18.19 10.93
N LYS A 339 -16.69 -17.59 11.94
CA LYS A 339 -17.34 -17.38 13.25
C LYS A 339 -18.64 -16.57 13.15
N VAL A 340 -18.65 -15.47 12.38
CA VAL A 340 -19.88 -14.67 12.22
C VAL A 340 -20.95 -15.45 11.46
N LEU A 341 -20.57 -16.14 10.39
CA LEU A 341 -21.49 -16.93 9.57
C LEU A 341 -22.08 -18.10 10.38
N MET A 342 -21.29 -18.75 11.22
CA MET A 342 -21.75 -19.78 12.14
C MET A 342 -22.67 -19.21 13.24
N ALA A 343 -22.34 -18.06 13.85
CA ALA A 343 -23.23 -17.41 14.81
C ALA A 343 -24.59 -17.05 14.19
N LEU A 344 -24.60 -16.66 12.91
CA LEU A 344 -25.80 -16.39 12.15
C LEU A 344 -26.61 -17.66 11.90
N GLU A 345 -25.95 -18.73 11.46
CA GLU A 345 -26.58 -20.05 11.21
C GLU A 345 -27.16 -20.67 12.49
N GLN A 346 -26.46 -20.52 13.61
CA GLN A 346 -26.86 -21.02 14.93
C GLN A 346 -27.88 -20.11 15.64
N GLY A 347 -28.24 -18.94 15.09
CA GLY A 347 -29.14 -17.97 15.73
C GLY A 347 -28.54 -17.23 16.95
N ARG A 348 -27.25 -17.42 17.24
CA ARG A 348 -26.55 -16.92 18.45
C ARG A 348 -25.97 -15.52 18.30
N LEU A 349 -26.29 -14.79 17.23
CA LEU A 349 -25.67 -13.48 16.96
C LEU A 349 -25.86 -12.47 18.10
N ALA A 350 -26.99 -12.54 18.82
CA ALA A 350 -27.29 -11.67 19.95
C ALA A 350 -26.30 -11.83 21.12
N GLU A 351 -25.74 -13.04 21.33
CA GLU A 351 -24.75 -13.33 22.39
C GLU A 351 -23.42 -12.60 22.20
N PHE A 352 -23.17 -12.14 20.96
CA PHE A 352 -21.95 -11.47 20.57
C PHE A 352 -22.15 -9.96 20.35
N HIS A 353 -23.29 -9.40 20.73
CA HIS A 353 -23.54 -7.97 20.63
C HIS A 353 -22.52 -7.15 21.44
N GLY A 354 -21.82 -6.21 20.79
CA GLY A 354 -20.81 -5.35 21.41
C GLY A 354 -19.43 -5.99 21.60
N LYS A 355 -19.26 -7.27 21.25
CA LYS A 355 -17.96 -7.96 21.26
C LYS A 355 -17.18 -7.71 19.98
N ASN A 356 -15.85 -7.71 20.07
CA ASN A 356 -14.99 -7.69 18.90
C ASN A 356 -14.88 -9.09 18.26
N LEU A 357 -14.52 -9.17 16.99
CA LEU A 357 -14.46 -10.41 16.23
C LEU A 357 -13.39 -11.40 16.72
N ASP A 358 -12.40 -10.89 17.45
CA ASP A 358 -11.39 -11.71 18.14
C ASP A 358 -11.94 -12.36 19.42
N GLU A 359 -13.03 -11.85 19.98
CA GLU A 359 -13.68 -12.32 21.22
C GLU A 359 -14.81 -13.32 20.94
N VAL A 360 -15.26 -13.44 19.69
CA VAL A 360 -16.22 -14.46 19.27
C VAL A 360 -15.51 -15.81 19.27
N GLN A 361 -15.93 -16.71 20.16
CA GLN A 361 -15.48 -18.09 20.21
C GLN A 361 -16.64 -19.00 19.81
N ILE A 362 -16.47 -19.70 18.70
CA ILE A 362 -17.41 -20.69 18.19
C ILE A 362 -16.55 -21.85 17.70
N ASP A 363 -16.80 -23.03 18.23
CA ASP A 363 -16.13 -24.24 17.79
C ASP A 363 -16.91 -24.83 16.59
N PRO A 364 -16.23 -25.16 15.47
CA PRO A 364 -16.84 -25.89 14.35
C PRO A 364 -17.64 -27.14 14.75
N ASP A 365 -17.25 -27.80 15.85
CA ASP A 365 -17.83 -29.07 16.29
C ASP A 365 -18.84 -28.91 17.45
N GLU A 366 -19.21 -27.67 17.81
CA GLU A 366 -20.22 -27.40 18.85
C GLU A 366 -21.61 -27.84 18.36
N LYS A 367 -22.16 -28.92 18.93
CA LYS A 367 -23.54 -29.34 18.66
C LYS A 367 -24.50 -28.34 19.26
N ILE A 368 -25.36 -27.75 18.44
CA ILE A 368 -26.53 -27.00 18.91
C ILE A 368 -27.40 -27.98 19.68
N LEU A 369 -27.55 -27.77 20.99
CA LEU A 369 -28.62 -28.39 21.74
C LEU A 369 -29.88 -27.63 21.32
N ASP A 370 -30.72 -28.26 20.52
CA ASP A 370 -32.07 -27.76 20.26
C ASP A 370 -32.80 -27.77 21.61
N THR A 371 -32.85 -26.61 22.26
CA THR A 371 -33.74 -26.40 23.40
C THR A 371 -35.14 -26.15 22.85
N ASP A 372 -35.71 -27.17 22.20
CA ASP A 372 -37.15 -27.32 22.10
C ASP A 372 -37.60 -27.83 23.48
N GLU A 373 -37.73 -26.94 24.45
CA GLU A 373 -38.51 -27.24 25.65
C GLU A 373 -39.98 -26.94 25.36
N GLU A 374 -40.66 -28.03 25.00
CA GLU A 374 -42.10 -28.19 24.93
C GLU A 374 -42.76 -27.84 26.28
N ASP A 375 -43.92 -27.20 26.19
CA ASP A 375 -44.89 -26.96 27.26
C ASP A 375 -45.23 -28.23 28.04
N GLU A 376 -45.34 -28.13 29.38
CA GLU A 376 -46.27 -28.93 30.20
C GLU A 376 -46.60 -28.24 31.55
N THR A 377 -47.82 -27.65 31.60
CA THR A 377 -48.91 -27.66 32.62
C THR A 377 -48.64 -28.03 34.09
N GLN A 378 -49.40 -27.66 35.15
CA GLN A 378 -50.47 -26.72 35.56
C GLN A 378 -50.62 -26.90 37.12
N GLU A 379 -51.59 -26.21 37.76
CA GLU A 379 -52.11 -26.30 39.15
C GLU A 379 -51.49 -25.33 40.20
N GLU A 380 -52.22 -24.62 41.07
CA GLU A 380 -53.67 -24.47 41.32
C GLU A 380 -53.93 -23.19 42.17
N ALA A 381 -55.21 -22.87 42.35
CA ALA A 381 -55.79 -21.56 42.67
C ALA A 381 -55.73 -21.08 44.14
N ASN A 382 -55.85 -19.74 44.34
CA ASN A 382 -56.88 -19.17 45.23
C ASN A 382 -57.11 -17.63 45.06
N THR A 383 -58.25 -17.30 44.45
CA THR A 383 -59.32 -16.33 44.83
C THR A 383 -58.92 -14.97 45.45
N SER A 384 -59.21 -13.80 44.84
CA SER A 384 -60.56 -13.18 44.87
C SER A 384 -60.70 -11.94 43.96
N THR A 385 -61.70 -11.97 43.07
CA THR A 385 -62.70 -10.93 42.69
C THR A 385 -62.28 -9.44 42.70
N ASN A 386 -62.46 -8.61 41.66
CA ASN A 386 -63.69 -8.37 40.87
C ASN A 386 -63.46 -7.40 39.67
N PHE A 387 -64.45 -7.42 38.76
CA PHE A 387 -64.85 -6.42 37.75
C PHE A 387 -64.39 -6.58 36.29
N ASP A 388 -65.12 -7.46 35.60
CA ASP A 388 -65.91 -7.31 34.37
C ASP A 388 -65.32 -6.68 33.09
N GLY A 389 -65.58 -7.39 31.98
CA GLY A 389 -65.18 -7.07 30.61
C GLY A 389 -65.94 -5.88 29.99
N GLN A 390 -65.64 -5.47 28.75
CA GLN A 390 -65.72 -6.32 27.56
C GLN A 390 -64.75 -5.93 26.43
N SER A 391 -64.36 -7.00 25.74
CA SER A 391 -63.69 -7.17 24.46
C SER A 391 -64.32 -6.40 23.29
N ALA A 392 -63.49 -5.96 22.33
CA ALA A 392 -63.62 -6.37 20.93
C ALA A 392 -62.33 -6.13 20.12
N LYS A 393 -61.91 -7.19 19.44
CA LYS A 393 -60.86 -7.28 18.41
C LYS A 393 -61.25 -6.49 17.16
N GLU A 394 -60.28 -5.99 16.39
CA GLU A 394 -60.00 -6.48 15.02
C GLU A 394 -58.89 -5.70 14.30
N ALA A 395 -58.50 -6.25 13.16
CA ALA A 395 -57.18 -6.29 12.57
C ALA A 395 -56.77 -5.12 11.63
N ILE A 396 -55.46 -5.11 11.40
CA ILE A 396 -54.57 -4.42 10.44
C ILE A 396 -55.21 -4.09 9.07
N PRO A 397 -54.98 -2.89 8.48
CA PRO A 397 -53.99 -2.74 7.38
C PRO A 397 -53.16 -1.42 7.41
N PRO A 398 -52.13 -1.27 6.53
CA PRO A 398 -50.93 -0.44 6.77
C PRO A 398 -51.03 0.96 6.15
N PRO A 399 -50.07 1.88 6.43
CA PRO A 399 -49.94 3.03 5.54
C PRO A 399 -48.51 3.43 5.12
N GLU A 400 -48.51 4.05 3.94
CA GLU A 400 -47.46 4.79 3.28
C GLU A 400 -47.11 6.14 3.96
N LYS A 401 -45.91 6.64 3.59
CA LYS A 401 -45.51 8.04 3.31
C LYS A 401 -45.64 9.16 4.35
N ASN A 402 -44.46 9.78 4.52
CA ASN A 402 -44.16 11.21 4.60
C ASN A 402 -44.49 12.03 5.86
N GLU A 403 -43.43 12.77 6.22
CA GLU A 403 -43.44 14.19 6.61
C GLU A 403 -43.51 14.60 8.10
N THR A 404 -42.30 14.93 8.59
CA THR A 404 -41.89 16.23 9.16
C THR A 404 -42.31 16.69 10.57
N VAL A 405 -41.33 16.53 11.49
CA VAL A 405 -40.74 17.49 12.47
C VAL A 405 -41.61 18.02 13.66
N PRO A 406 -41.04 18.69 14.69
CA PRO A 406 -40.67 18.13 16.01
C PRO A 406 -41.19 18.96 17.20
N LEU A 407 -40.71 18.69 18.43
CA LEU A 407 -40.30 19.62 19.53
C LEU A 407 -40.24 18.81 20.88
N PRO A 408 -39.71 19.31 22.01
CA PRO A 408 -38.45 20.04 22.22
C PRO A 408 -37.68 19.74 23.54
N SER A 409 -36.39 20.13 23.53
CA SER A 409 -35.65 20.89 24.56
C SER A 409 -35.52 20.42 26.04
N ARG A 410 -34.27 20.49 26.55
CA ARG A 410 -34.01 21.18 27.83
C ARG A 410 -32.62 21.84 27.87
N LYS A 411 -32.61 23.13 28.21
CA LYS A 411 -31.46 24.03 28.40
C LYS A 411 -30.88 23.89 29.82
N ARG A 412 -29.61 24.29 30.01
CA ARG A 412 -29.16 25.21 31.08
C ARG A 412 -27.77 25.83 30.77
N LYS A 413 -27.50 26.97 31.40
CA LYS A 413 -26.62 28.12 31.02
C LYS A 413 -25.47 28.31 32.09
N PRO A 414 -24.59 29.35 32.05
CA PRO A 414 -23.11 29.27 32.10
C PRO A 414 -22.43 29.80 33.41
N PRO A 415 -21.08 29.88 33.50
CA PRO A 415 -20.34 30.43 34.65
C PRO A 415 -19.67 31.82 34.40
N SER A 416 -19.18 32.47 35.46
CA SER A 416 -18.55 33.81 35.48
C SER A 416 -17.18 33.86 36.21
N SER A 417 -16.28 34.74 35.71
CA SER A 417 -15.20 35.58 36.35
C SER A 417 -14.13 34.92 37.26
N ASP A 418 -12.85 35.33 37.36
CA ASP A 418 -11.91 36.27 36.69
C ASP A 418 -10.48 36.01 37.28
N GLU A 419 -9.41 36.28 36.49
CA GLU A 419 -7.95 36.60 36.76
C GLU A 419 -7.11 35.78 37.80
N GLU A 420 -5.77 35.54 37.78
CA GLU A 420 -4.53 36.12 37.23
C GLU A 420 -3.45 35.01 36.90
N VAL A 421 -2.19 35.41 36.62
CA VAL A 421 -1.15 34.84 35.71
C VAL A 421 -0.08 33.91 36.41
N PRO A 422 1.09 33.56 35.80
CA PRO A 422 1.44 32.37 34.99
C PRO A 422 2.34 31.30 35.70
N SER A 423 2.29 30.03 35.29
CA SER A 423 3.46 29.13 35.38
C SER A 423 3.42 27.94 34.40
N SER A 424 4.60 27.38 34.18
CA SER A 424 5.04 26.38 33.20
C SER A 424 4.20 25.11 33.03
N SER A 425 4.05 24.65 31.78
CA SER A 425 4.35 23.26 31.35
C SER A 425 3.98 23.06 29.87
N LYS A 426 4.97 22.69 29.03
CA LYS A 426 4.73 22.29 27.63
C LYS A 426 4.12 20.89 27.62
N GLY A 427 2.80 20.84 27.72
CA GLY A 427 1.98 19.64 27.55
C GLY A 427 1.75 19.28 26.09
N ILE A 428 1.71 17.97 25.86
CA ILE A 428 1.39 17.21 24.66
C ILE A 428 0.21 17.83 23.87
N ALA A 429 0.39 18.02 22.56
CA ALA A 429 -0.67 18.52 21.69
C ALA A 429 -1.88 17.56 21.68
N PRO A 430 -3.11 18.03 21.98
CA PRO A 430 -4.26 17.15 22.05
C PRO A 430 -4.72 16.75 20.64
N VAL A 431 -5.04 15.46 20.50
CA VAL A 431 -5.70 14.87 19.32
C VAL A 431 -6.98 15.65 19.02
N LYS A 432 -7.05 16.32 17.86
CA LYS A 432 -8.21 17.14 17.45
C LYS A 432 -9.44 16.24 17.27
N ARG A 433 -10.36 16.26 18.23
CA ARG A 433 -11.69 15.65 18.11
C ARG A 433 -12.42 16.28 16.91
N ARG A 434 -13.03 15.46 16.04
CA ARG A 434 -13.81 15.93 14.89
C ARG A 434 -15.08 16.63 15.40
N ILE A 435 -15.15 17.95 15.26
CA ILE A 435 -16.32 18.75 15.65
C ILE A 435 -17.42 18.55 14.60
N PRO A 436 -18.60 17.98 14.96
CA PRO A 436 -19.74 17.81 14.06
C PRO A 436 -20.20 19.15 13.48
N TRP A 437 -20.69 19.16 12.24
CA TRP A 437 -21.25 20.36 11.61
C TRP A 437 -22.63 20.68 12.18
N ASN A 438 -22.85 21.91 12.62
CA ASN A 438 -24.17 22.36 13.02
C ASN A 438 -24.97 22.89 11.79
N PRO A 439 -26.31 22.97 11.88
CA PRO A 439 -27.14 23.39 10.75
C PRO A 439 -26.86 24.81 10.24
N THR A 440 -26.49 25.74 11.14
CA THR A 440 -26.18 27.13 10.80
C THR A 440 -24.86 27.28 10.05
N GLU A 441 -23.83 26.51 10.42
CA GLU A 441 -22.56 26.39 9.72
C GLU A 441 -22.76 25.77 8.32
N VAL A 442 -23.59 24.73 8.21
CA VAL A 442 -23.90 24.09 6.93
C VAL A 442 -24.58 25.08 5.99
N GLN A 443 -25.60 25.81 6.46
CA GLN A 443 -26.26 26.84 5.64
C GLN A 443 -25.31 27.95 5.21
N ALA A 444 -24.44 28.43 6.11
CA ALA A 444 -23.46 29.47 5.79
C ALA A 444 -22.47 29.01 4.70
N VAL A 445 -21.92 27.80 4.83
CA VAL A 445 -21.00 27.24 3.84
C VAL A 445 -21.70 26.97 2.51
N GLU A 446 -22.89 26.36 2.53
CA GLU A 446 -23.62 26.06 1.30
C GLU A 446 -24.07 27.34 0.60
N ARG A 447 -24.49 28.39 1.31
CA ARG A 447 -24.83 29.70 0.71
C ARG A 447 -23.67 30.32 -0.06
N CYS A 448 -22.47 30.33 0.51
CA CYS A 448 -21.30 30.95 -0.13
C CYS A 448 -20.64 30.07 -1.20
N MET A 449 -20.69 28.74 -1.03
CA MET A 449 -19.83 27.81 -1.78
C MET A 449 -20.63 26.77 -2.58
N HIS A 450 -21.95 26.94 -2.74
CA HIS A 450 -22.80 25.99 -3.50
C HIS A 450 -22.28 25.72 -4.92
N HIS A 451 -21.80 26.77 -5.59
CA HIS A 451 -21.32 26.67 -6.97
C HIS A 451 -20.13 25.69 -7.14
N PHE A 452 -19.31 25.48 -6.10
CA PHE A 452 -18.25 24.45 -6.11
C PHE A 452 -18.82 23.02 -6.04
N ILE A 453 -19.95 22.84 -5.36
CA ILE A 453 -20.64 21.55 -5.27
C ILE A 453 -21.30 21.19 -6.60
N THR A 454 -21.96 22.15 -7.26
CA THR A 454 -22.62 21.93 -8.55
C THR A 454 -21.62 21.76 -9.70
N SER A 455 -20.54 22.56 -9.73
CA SER A 455 -19.46 22.44 -10.72
C SER A 455 -18.50 21.26 -10.47
N CYS A 456 -18.65 20.53 -9.37
CA CYS A 456 -17.76 19.43 -8.96
C CYS A 456 -16.28 19.85 -8.81
N THR A 457 -16.03 21.11 -8.48
CA THR A 457 -14.68 21.69 -8.36
C THR A 457 -14.35 21.92 -6.89
N VAL A 458 -13.15 21.54 -6.45
CA VAL A 458 -12.75 21.72 -5.04
C VAL A 458 -12.20 23.14 -4.85
N PRO A 459 -12.70 23.91 -3.87
CA PRO A 459 -12.27 25.30 -3.66
C PRO A 459 -10.80 25.40 -3.27
N ALA A 460 -10.15 26.47 -3.72
CA ALA A 460 -8.80 26.82 -3.30
C ALA A 460 -8.82 27.49 -1.91
N LYS A 461 -7.64 27.66 -1.31
CA LYS A 461 -7.51 28.27 0.03
C LYS A 461 -8.17 29.66 0.07
N ASN A 462 -7.93 30.48 -0.95
CA ASN A 462 -8.46 31.84 -1.02
C ASN A 462 -9.99 31.88 -1.06
N ASP A 463 -10.62 30.89 -1.70
CA ASP A 463 -12.09 30.79 -1.77
C ASP A 463 -12.68 30.43 -0.40
N CYS A 464 -12.03 29.50 0.32
CA CYS A 464 -12.42 29.15 1.68
C CYS A 464 -12.22 30.31 2.66
N GLU A 465 -11.17 31.11 2.49
CA GLU A 465 -10.94 32.32 3.32
C GLU A 465 -11.96 33.42 3.02
N LYS A 466 -12.39 33.58 1.76
CA LYS A 466 -13.52 34.46 1.41
C LYS A 466 -14.82 34.01 2.08
N CYS A 467 -15.08 32.69 2.13
CA CYS A 467 -16.22 32.14 2.87
C CYS A 467 -16.19 32.51 4.36
N LEU A 468 -15.03 32.38 5.00
CA LEU A 468 -14.86 32.72 6.42
C LEU A 468 -15.07 34.20 6.70
N LYS A 469 -14.62 35.06 5.78
CA LYS A 469 -14.81 36.52 5.89
C LYS A 469 -16.26 36.93 5.67
N ALA A 470 -16.99 36.23 4.80
CA ALA A 470 -18.40 36.52 4.51
C ALA A 470 -19.34 36.07 5.65
N GLU A 471 -18.99 35.00 6.37
CA GLU A 471 -19.82 34.40 7.42
C GLU A 471 -19.07 34.28 8.77
N PRO A 472 -18.54 35.40 9.32
CA PRO A 472 -17.63 35.38 10.46
C PRO A 472 -18.29 34.93 11.77
N VAL A 473 -19.61 35.11 11.89
CA VAL A 473 -20.38 34.71 13.08
C VAL A 473 -20.68 33.20 13.06
N ALA A 474 -21.14 32.67 11.93
CA ALA A 474 -21.51 31.26 11.80
C ALA A 474 -20.28 30.33 11.78
N LEU A 475 -19.15 30.78 11.21
CA LEU A 475 -17.97 29.94 10.99
C LEU A 475 -16.80 30.23 11.95
N LYS A 476 -17.06 30.91 13.07
CA LYS A 476 -16.04 31.35 14.04
C LYS A 476 -15.14 30.23 14.58
N SER A 477 -15.67 29.00 14.67
CA SER A 477 -14.97 27.80 15.17
C SER A 477 -14.27 26.98 14.06
N ARG A 478 -14.35 27.42 12.80
CA ARG A 478 -13.92 26.65 11.63
C ARG A 478 -12.70 27.28 10.96
N SER A 479 -11.78 26.42 10.53
CA SER A 479 -10.66 26.81 9.68
C SER A 479 -11.01 26.66 8.19
N TRP A 480 -10.24 27.31 7.32
CA TRP A 480 -10.39 27.18 5.87
C TRP A 480 -10.27 25.72 5.41
N GLN A 481 -9.47 24.91 6.12
CA GLN A 481 -9.34 23.46 5.86
C GLN A 481 -10.64 22.73 6.16
N ASN A 482 -11.36 23.10 7.22
CA ASN A 482 -12.64 22.47 7.55
C ASN A 482 -13.67 22.70 6.43
N ILE A 483 -13.76 23.92 5.92
CA ILE A 483 -14.66 24.28 4.80
C ILE A 483 -14.26 23.52 3.53
N LYS A 484 -12.97 23.48 3.19
CA LYS A 484 -12.48 22.74 2.02
C LYS A 484 -12.85 21.26 2.07
N PHE A 485 -12.66 20.62 3.22
CA PHE A 485 -13.01 19.20 3.40
C PHE A 485 -14.52 18.97 3.39
N TYR A 486 -15.32 19.90 3.92
CA TYR A 486 -16.78 19.83 3.82
C TYR A 486 -17.24 19.81 2.36
N ILE A 487 -16.77 20.75 1.55
CA ILE A 487 -17.12 20.83 0.12
C ILE A 487 -16.63 19.60 -0.64
N TYR A 488 -15.39 19.13 -0.39
CA TYR A 488 -14.86 17.91 -0.99
C TYR A 488 -15.73 16.67 -0.69
N ASN A 489 -16.15 16.50 0.57
CA ASN A 489 -17.00 15.39 0.97
C ASN A 489 -18.39 15.46 0.32
N ARG A 490 -18.94 16.68 0.16
CA ARG A 490 -20.24 16.90 -0.50
C ARG A 490 -20.19 16.59 -2.00
N ILE A 491 -19.12 17.01 -2.69
CA ILE A 491 -18.86 16.64 -4.09
C ILE A 491 -18.74 15.12 -4.23
N THR A 492 -18.00 14.46 -3.32
CA THR A 492 -17.81 13.01 -3.33
C THR A 492 -19.14 12.26 -3.11
N ALA A 493 -19.99 12.75 -2.20
CA ALA A 493 -21.32 12.19 -1.97
C ALA A 493 -22.24 12.36 -3.19
N ASN A 494 -22.23 13.52 -3.85
CA ASN A 494 -22.99 13.75 -5.08
C ASN A 494 -22.51 12.84 -6.22
N LYS A 495 -21.19 12.71 -6.44
CA LYS A 495 -20.64 11.81 -7.46
C LYS A 495 -21.07 10.35 -7.25
N ARG A 496 -21.16 9.88 -6.00
CA ARG A 496 -21.65 8.53 -5.68
C ARG A 496 -23.13 8.36 -6.02
N LYS A 497 -23.97 9.37 -5.76
CA LYS A 497 -25.40 9.33 -6.10
C LYS A 497 -25.65 9.30 -7.62
N PHE A 498 -24.82 9.98 -8.41
CA PHE A 498 -24.88 9.94 -9.88
C PHE A 498 -24.33 8.65 -10.50
N GLN A 499 -23.58 7.84 -9.75
CA GLN A 499 -23.08 6.53 -10.20
C GLN A 499 -24.01 5.36 -9.83
N GLN A 500 -25.05 5.61 -9.02
CA GLN A 500 -26.04 4.62 -8.58
C GLN A 500 -27.40 4.78 -9.27
N LYS A 501 -27.57 5.81 -10.10
CA LYS A 501 -28.61 5.89 -11.12
C LYS A 501 -27.97 5.59 -12.46
#